data_AF-I8IXK3-F1
#
_entry.id   AF-I8IXK3-F1
#
_cell.length_a   1.000
_cell.length_b   1.000
_cell.length_c   1.000
_cell.angle_alpha   90.00
_cell.angle_beta   90.00
_cell.angle_gamma   90.00
#
_symmetry.space_group_name_H-M   'P 1'
#
loop_
_entity.id
_entity.type
_entity.pdbx_description
1 polymer ?
#
loop_
_entity_poly.entity_id
_entity_poly.type
_entity_poly.pdbx_seq_one_letter_code
_entity_poly.pdbx_strand_id
1 'polypeptide(L)' 'MNSFNAFDRYVLPHYPLIIVIVALLFLYVGVLYYRNGSTVAGFGWMITAVVAIFIAGFLH' A
#
# COMPACT_ATOMS: atom_id res chain seq x y z
N MET A 1 -20.53 -14.31 -16.13
CA MET A 1 -20.80 -12.86 -16.33
C MET A 1 -21.29 -12.13 -15.07
N ASN A 2 -21.70 -12.81 -13.99
CA ASN A 2 -22.08 -12.17 -12.71
C ASN A 2 -20.90 -11.87 -11.76
N SER A 3 -19.70 -12.37 -12.05
CA SER A 3 -18.52 -12.22 -11.18
C SER A 3 -17.91 -10.81 -11.21
N PHE A 4 -17.87 -10.16 -12.38
CA PHE A 4 -17.37 -8.77 -12.50
C PHE A 4 -18.26 -7.77 -11.75
N ASN A 5 -19.58 -7.94 -11.82
CA ASN A 5 -20.54 -7.05 -11.16
C ASN A 5 -20.52 -7.20 -9.62
N ALA A 6 -20.21 -8.40 -9.11
CA ALA A 6 -20.00 -8.62 -7.68
C ALA A 6 -18.65 -8.03 -7.23
N PHE A 7 -17.59 -8.18 -8.02
CA PHE A 7 -16.28 -7.63 -7.72
C PHE A 7 -16.31 -6.10 -7.61
N ASP A 8 -16.93 -5.41 -8.57
CA ASP A 8 -17.00 -3.95 -8.56
C ASP A 8 -17.88 -3.41 -7.42
N ARG A 9 -18.91 -4.16 -7.01
CA ARG A 9 -19.78 -3.74 -5.90
C ARG A 9 -19.13 -3.93 -4.53
N TYR A 10 -18.36 -5.01 -4.35
CA TYR A 10 -17.84 -5.39 -3.03
C TYR A 10 -16.35 -5.11 -2.84
N VAL A 11 -15.54 -5.04 -3.88
CA VAL A 11 -14.08 -4.87 -3.77
C VAL A 11 -13.68 -3.43 -4.09
N LEU A 12 -14.23 -2.85 -5.16
CA LEU A 12 -13.92 -1.48 -5.62
C LEU A 12 -13.96 -0.41 -4.49
N PRO A 13 -14.99 -0.38 -3.61
CA PRO A 13 -15.06 0.60 -2.52
C PRO A 13 -13.96 0.43 -1.45
N HIS A 14 -13.35 -0.75 -1.35
CA HIS A 14 -12.36 -1.08 -0.34
C HIS A 14 -10.92 -0.91 -0.85
N TYR A 15 -10.71 -0.57 -2.13
CA TYR A 15 -9.38 -0.34 -2.69
C TYR A 15 -8.56 0.69 -1.89
N PRO A 16 -9.11 1.85 -1.48
CA PRO A 16 -8.37 2.81 -0.66
C PRO A 16 -7.88 2.18 0.64
N LEU A 17 -8.73 1.38 1.31
CA LEU A 17 -8.37 0.67 2.54
C LEU A 17 -7.26 -0.37 2.30
N ILE A 18 -7.37 -1.16 1.23
CA ILE A 18 -6.36 -2.16 0.85
C ILE A 18 -5.01 -1.49 0.60
N ILE A 19 -5.00 -0.35 -0.11
CA ILE A 19 -3.76 0.37 -0.41
C ILE A 19 -3.14 0.96 0.86
N VAL A 20 -3.96 1.46 1.80
CA VAL A 20 -3.47 1.91 3.12
C VAL A 20 -2.83 0.76 3.89
N ILE A 21 -3.43 -0.44 3.89
CA ILE A 21 -2.86 -1.63 4.52
C ILE A 21 -1.51 -1.99 3.90
N VAL A 22 -1.42 -1.97 2.56
CA VAL A 22 -0.16 -2.24 1.84
C VAL A 22 0.91 -1.19 2.18
N ALA A 23 0.54 0.09 2.29
CA ALA A 23 1.47 1.14 2.69
C ALA A 23 2.04 0.91 4.10
N LEU A 24 1.20 0.48 5.06
CA LEU A 24 1.65 0.12 6.40
C LEU A 24 2.65 -1.04 6.38
N LEU A 25 2.43 -2.05 5.52
CA LEU A 25 3.38 -3.15 5.34
C LEU A 25 4.73 -2.64 4.81
N PHE A 26 4.74 -1.72 3.85
CA PHE A 26 5.99 -1.12 3.35
C PHE A 26 6.72 -0.31 4.42
N LEU A 27 6.01 0.45 5.26
CA LEU A 27 6.63 1.12 6.40
C LEU A 27 7.29 0.11 7.34
N TYR A 28 6.61 -0.99 7.66
CA TYR A 28 7.15 -2.04 8.52
C TYR A 28 8.40 -2.69 7.91
N VAL A 29 8.37 -3.03 6.62
CA VAL A 29 9.53 -3.56 5.90
C VAL A 29 10.69 -2.55 5.94
N GLY A 30 10.42 -1.27 5.71
CA GLY A 30 11.43 -0.21 5.81
C GLY A 30 12.10 -0.17 7.20
N VAL A 31 11.32 -0.29 8.27
CA VAL A 31 11.85 -0.39 9.65
C VAL A 31 12.74 -1.63 9.82
N LEU A 32 12.36 -2.79 9.28
CA LEU A 32 13.20 -3.99 9.34
C LEU A 32 14.54 -3.79 8.62
N TYR A 33 14.55 -3.11 7.47
CA TYR A 33 15.79 -2.80 6.76
C TYR A 33 16.69 -1.82 7.52
N TYR A 34 16.13 -0.80 8.18
CA TYR A 34 16.90 0.07 9.07
C TYR A 34 17.50 -0.71 10.24
N ARG A 35 16.74 -1.63 10.85
CA ARG A 35 17.24 -2.51 11.92
C ARG A 35 18.36 -3.43 11.45
N ASN A 36 18.37 -3.79 10.16
CA ASN A 36 19.41 -4.61 9.54
C ASN A 36 20.60 -3.78 9.01
N GLY A 37 20.69 -2.49 9.35
CA GLY A 37 21.77 -1.60 8.93
C GLY A 37 21.72 -1.16 7.46
N SER A 38 20.67 -1.51 6.73
CA SER A 38 20.48 -1.13 5.32
C SER A 38 19.60 0.12 5.20
N THR A 39 20.19 1.27 5.50
CA THR A 39 19.50 2.57 5.52
C THR A 39 18.92 2.95 4.14
N VAL A 40 19.63 2.65 3.05
CA VAL A 40 19.18 2.95 1.68
C VAL A 40 17.94 2.14 1.32
N ALA A 41 17.93 0.84 1.63
CA ALA A 41 16.76 0.00 1.38
C ALA A 41 15.58 0.42 2.26
N GLY A 42 15.84 0.72 3.54
CA GLY A 42 14.83 1.23 4.46
C GLY A 42 14.15 2.50 3.95
N PHE A 43 14.93 3.45 3.44
CA PHE A 43 14.41 4.70 2.87
C PHE A 43 13.60 4.46 1.59
N GLY A 44 14.05 3.53 0.73
CA GLY A 44 13.31 3.11 -0.46
C GLY A 44 11.88 2.66 -0.14
N TRP A 45 11.72 1.79 0.86
CA TRP A 45 10.40 1.30 1.28
C TRP A 45 9.50 2.38 1.89
N MET A 46 10.10 3.36 2.60
CA MET A 46 9.37 4.51 3.14
C MET A 46 8.80 5.39 2.02
N ILE A 47 9.58 5.62 0.94
CA ILE A 47 9.10 6.35 -0.24
C ILE A 47 7.96 5.57 -0.92
N THR A 48 8.11 4.26 -1.11
CA THR A 48 7.07 3.42 -1.73
C THR A 48 5.76 3.48 -0.95
N ALA A 49 5.80 3.50 0.39
CA ALA A 49 4.62 3.66 1.23
C ALA A 49 3.88 4.99 1.00
N VAL A 50 4.63 6.10 0.92
CA VAL A 50 4.05 7.43 0.66
C VAL A 50 3.39 7.48 -0.72
N VAL A 51 4.06 6.94 -1.75
CA VAL A 51 3.51 6.87 -3.11
C VAL A 51 2.22 6.05 -3.14
N ALA A 52 2.19 4.91 -2.45
CA ALA A 52 0.99 4.07 -2.36
C ALA A 52 -0.20 4.86 -1.75
N ILE A 53 0.03 5.62 -0.67
CA ILE A 53 -1.02 6.44 -0.04
C ILE A 53 -1.51 7.55 -0.98
N PHE A 54 -0.61 8.20 -1.72
CA PHE A 54 -0.99 9.21 -2.71
C PHE A 54 -1.89 8.61 -3.79
N ILE A 55 -1.56 7.42 -4.31
CA ILE A 55 -2.39 6.71 -5.29
C ILE A 55 -3.78 6.40 -4.70
N ALA A 56 -3.85 5.98 -3.43
CA ALA A 56 -5.12 5.73 -2.75
C ALA A 56 -6.01 7.00 -2.66
N GLY A 57 -5.41 8.16 -2.41
CA GLY A 57 -6.12 9.44 -2.33
C GLY A 57 -6.68 9.94 -3.67
N PHE A 58 -6.13 9.50 -4.81
CA PHE A 58 -6.67 9.79 -6.15
C PHE A 58 -7.77 8.83 -6.60
N LEU A 59 -7.88 7.66 -5.96
CA LEU A 59 -8.91 6.65 -6.24
C LEU A 59 -10.21 6.89 -5.46
N HIS A 60 -10.26 7.92 -4.62
CA HIS A 60 -11.41 8.38 -3.86
C HIS A 60 -12.01 9.65 -4.49
#